data_AF-A0A1H4R329-F1
#
_entry.id   AF-A0A1H4R329-F1
#
_cell.length_a   1.000
_cell.length_b   1.000
_cell.length_c   1.000
_cell.angle_alpha   90.00
_cell.angle_beta   90.00
_cell.angle_gamma   90.00
#
_symmetry.space_group_name_H-M   'P 1'
#
loop_
_entity.id
_entity.type
_entity.pdbx_description
1 polymer ?
#
loop_
_entity_poly.entity_id
_entity_poly.type
_entity_poly.pdbx_seq_one_letter_code
_entity_poly.pdbx_strand_id
1 'polypeptide(L)'
;MRLVVDCRFVTSRRDDPVSCATRGLVGALGERHPLTMLISDHAQLELLPPLPWQLLRAVDDPRELLTPLGLNSAGVDVAFSPAPVWGSLGRRYALVMGSAHPLAAPAGQRPSVGRRLLRPLRRLAARTMLRRADAVAAIAQAGQRDAVTGTRAGQPVVRLEPRDIESIDPEEWSEPAEQLMSLFYALHRERRSAASAG
;
A
#
# COMPACT_ATOMS: atom_id res chain seq x y z
N MET A 1 2.69 10.88 -14.60
CA MET A 1 2.99 9.60 -13.94
C MET A 1 1.68 8.85 -13.77
N ARG A 2 1.57 7.58 -14.14
CA ARG A 2 0.37 6.76 -13.88
C ARG A 2 0.48 6.14 -12.48
N LEU A 3 -0.22 6.73 -11.51
CA LEU A 3 -0.23 6.32 -10.11
C LEU A 3 -1.42 5.40 -9.83
N VAL A 4 -1.18 4.28 -9.15
CA VAL A 4 -2.22 3.41 -8.60
C VAL A 4 -2.07 3.26 -7.09
N VAL A 5 -3.18 3.20 -6.37
CA VAL A 5 -3.21 3.02 -4.92
C VAL A 5 -4.02 1.77 -4.57
N ASP A 6 -3.45 0.85 -3.80
CA ASP A 6 -4.15 -0.37 -3.34
C ASP A 6 -5.13 -0.02 -2.21
N CYS A 7 -6.42 -0.17 -2.48
CA CYS A 7 -7.52 0.04 -1.54
C CYS A 7 -8.28 -1.25 -1.24
N ARG A 8 -7.83 -2.42 -1.72
CA ARG A 8 -8.60 -3.68 -1.66
C ARG A 8 -8.86 -4.21 -0.25
N PHE A 9 -8.10 -3.77 0.74
CA PHE A 9 -8.28 -4.14 2.14
C PHE A 9 -9.09 -3.09 2.94
N VAL A 10 -9.61 -2.03 2.29
CA VAL A 10 -10.42 -1.00 2.96
C VAL A 10 -11.74 -1.62 3.42
N THR A 11 -12.06 -1.37 4.69
CA THR A 11 -13.28 -1.82 5.37
C THR A 11 -13.96 -0.66 6.12
N SER A 12 -15.23 -0.83 6.48
CA SER A 12 -15.99 0.16 7.27
C SER A 12 -15.62 0.17 8.77
N ARG A 13 -14.68 -0.68 9.19
CA ARG A 13 -14.24 -0.80 10.58
C ARG A 13 -13.47 0.43 11.01
N ARG A 14 -13.89 1.04 12.12
CA ARG A 14 -13.18 2.18 12.73
C ARG A 14 -11.91 1.75 13.48
N ASP A 15 -11.86 0.49 13.93
CA ASP A 15 -10.71 -0.07 14.65
C ASP A 15 -9.61 -0.60 13.72
N ASP A 16 -9.73 -0.41 12.40
CA ASP A 16 -8.73 -0.82 11.41
C ASP A 16 -7.89 0.39 10.96
N PRO A 17 -6.75 0.67 11.62
CA PRO A 17 -5.95 1.87 11.34
C PRO A 17 -5.39 1.88 9.92
N VAL A 18 -5.19 0.71 9.29
CA VAL A 18 -4.73 0.64 7.89
C VAL A 18 -5.83 1.06 6.93
N SER A 19 -7.08 0.65 7.21
CA SER A 19 -8.25 1.08 6.44
C SER A 19 -8.47 2.60 6.59
N CYS A 20 -8.49 3.11 7.83
CA CYS A 20 -8.68 4.54 8.10
C CYS A 20 -7.59 5.38 7.42
N ALA A 21 -6.33 5.01 7.61
CA ALA A 21 -5.21 5.70 6.98
C ALA A 21 -5.29 5.69 5.45
N THR A 22 -5.68 4.56 4.86
CA THR A 22 -5.81 4.45 3.41
C THR A 22 -6.89 5.38 2.86
N ARG A 23 -8.03 5.51 3.56
CA ARG A 23 -9.14 6.38 3.17
C ARG A 23 -8.75 7.85 3.21
N GLY A 24 -8.06 8.28 4.25
CA GLY A 24 -7.55 9.65 4.36
C GLY A 24 -6.43 9.94 3.35
N LEU A 25 -5.44 9.05 3.25
CA LEU A 25 -4.32 9.19 2.30
C LEU A 25 -4.78 9.25 0.85
N VAL A 26 -5.69 8.38 0.43
CA VAL A 26 -6.12 8.36 -0.98
C VAL A 26 -6.90 9.61 -1.36
N GLY A 27 -7.67 10.19 -0.41
CA GLY A 27 -8.29 11.50 -0.58
C GLY A 27 -7.25 12.60 -0.77
N ALA A 28 -6.30 12.70 0.16
CA ALA A 28 -5.25 13.73 0.13
C ALA A 28 -4.34 13.62 -1.10
N LEU A 29 -4.03 12.40 -1.53
CA LEU A 29 -3.28 12.12 -2.77
C LEU A 29 -4.09 12.49 -4.02
N GLY A 30 -5.39 12.21 -4.02
CA GLY A 30 -6.29 12.51 -5.14
C GLY A 30 -6.43 14.00 -5.42
N GLU A 31 -6.33 14.85 -4.39
CA GLU A 31 -6.28 16.32 -4.53
C GLU A 31 -4.98 16.82 -5.19
N ARG A 32 -3.90 16.03 -5.10
CA ARG A 32 -2.55 16.43 -5.56
C ARG A 32 -2.19 15.86 -6.92
N HIS A 33 -2.67 14.67 -7.23
CA HIS A 33 -2.30 13.97 -8.46
C HIS A 33 -3.39 12.98 -8.90
N PRO A 34 -3.72 12.93 -10.20
CA PRO A 34 -4.65 11.93 -10.74
C PRO A 34 -4.19 10.50 -10.42
N LEU A 35 -5.04 9.71 -9.76
CA LEU A 35 -4.71 8.34 -9.37
C LEU A 35 -5.84 7.38 -9.72
N THR A 36 -5.53 6.08 -9.75
CA THR A 36 -6.53 5.02 -9.86
C THR A 36 -6.50 4.16 -8.59
N MET A 37 -7.65 4.03 -7.94
CA MET A 37 -7.84 3.16 -6.79
C MET A 37 -8.00 1.71 -7.25
N LEU A 38 -7.27 0.79 -6.64
CA LEU A 38 -7.47 -0.65 -6.87
C LEU A 38 -8.42 -1.16 -5.80
N ILE A 39 -9.58 -1.66 -6.22
CA ILE A 39 -10.62 -2.19 -5.34
C ILE A 39 -10.84 -3.67 -5.63
N SER A 40 -11.39 -4.43 -4.69
CA SER A 40 -11.78 -5.82 -4.88
C SER A 40 -13.29 -6.06 -4.69
N ASP A 41 -13.99 -5.08 -4.12
CA ASP A 41 -15.44 -5.10 -3.92
C ASP A 41 -16.00 -3.69 -4.20
N HIS A 42 -17.13 -3.60 -4.91
CA HIS A 42 -17.79 -2.33 -5.20
C HIS A 42 -18.34 -1.65 -3.95
N ALA A 43 -18.63 -2.40 -2.88
CA ALA A 43 -19.01 -1.83 -1.59
C ALA A 43 -17.94 -0.88 -1.01
N GLN A 44 -16.69 -1.02 -1.45
CA GLN A 44 -15.60 -0.12 -1.04
C GLN A 44 -15.77 1.31 -1.57
N LEU A 45 -16.52 1.50 -2.67
CA LEU A 45 -16.77 2.82 -3.25
C LEU A 45 -17.62 3.72 -2.34
N GLU A 46 -18.39 3.15 -1.41
CA GLU A 46 -19.12 3.91 -0.40
C GLU A 46 -18.19 4.48 0.70
N LEU A 47 -16.97 3.94 0.82
CA LEU A 47 -15.99 4.29 1.86
C LEU A 47 -14.85 5.16 1.33
N LEU A 48 -14.66 5.18 0.01
CA LEU A 48 -13.57 5.80 -0.70
C LEU A 48 -14.02 7.12 -1.35
N PRO A 49 -13.10 8.07 -1.57
CA PRO A 49 -13.42 9.27 -2.33
C PRO A 49 -13.81 8.93 -3.78
N PRO A 50 -14.58 9.80 -4.47
CA PRO A 50 -15.07 9.56 -5.84
C PRO A 50 -13.95 9.75 -6.89
N LEU A 51 -12.95 8.87 -6.84
CA LEU A 51 -11.79 8.84 -7.74
C LEU A 51 -11.89 7.69 -8.76
N PRO A 52 -11.15 7.75 -9.87
CA PRO A 52 -11.06 6.62 -10.80
C PRO A 52 -10.65 5.33 -10.10
N TRP A 53 -11.25 4.21 -10.47
CA TRP A 53 -10.98 2.92 -9.84
C TRP A 53 -10.88 1.78 -10.86
N GLN A 54 -10.25 0.68 -10.45
CA GLN A 54 -10.20 -0.56 -11.21
C GLN A 54 -10.45 -1.75 -10.27
N LEU A 55 -11.33 -2.66 -10.71
CA LEU A 55 -11.61 -3.89 -9.99
C LEU A 55 -10.51 -4.92 -10.22
N LEU A 56 -9.92 -5.39 -9.12
CA LEU A 56 -8.94 -6.46 -9.06
C LEU A 56 -9.48 -7.60 -8.19
N ARG A 57 -8.73 -8.71 -8.14
CA ARG A 57 -9.11 -9.82 -7.25
C ARG A 57 -8.83 -9.43 -5.80
N ALA A 58 -9.49 -10.15 -4.90
CA ALA A 58 -9.23 -10.06 -3.48
C ALA A 58 -7.78 -10.42 -3.16
N VAL A 59 -7.26 -9.82 -2.09
CA VAL A 59 -5.87 -9.94 -1.63
C VAL A 59 -5.46 -11.39 -1.33
N ASP A 60 -6.42 -12.25 -0.99
CA ASP A 60 -6.23 -13.65 -0.64
C ASP A 60 -6.38 -14.64 -1.82
N ASP A 61 -6.65 -14.16 -3.04
CA ASP A 61 -6.68 -15.00 -4.23
C ASP A 61 -5.26 -15.42 -4.65
N PRO A 62 -4.94 -16.72 -4.81
CA PRO A 62 -3.60 -17.18 -5.18
C PRO A 62 -3.14 -16.67 -6.56
N ARG A 63 -4.05 -16.25 -7.43
CA ARG A 63 -3.76 -15.69 -8.75
C ARG A 63 -3.25 -14.25 -8.67
N GLU A 64 -3.26 -13.63 -7.49
CA GLU A 64 -2.67 -12.31 -7.21
C GLU A 64 -1.17 -12.23 -7.56
N LEU A 65 -0.49 -13.38 -7.62
CA LEU A 65 0.90 -13.44 -8.07
C LEU A 65 1.10 -12.89 -9.50
N LEU A 66 0.05 -12.86 -10.33
CA LEU A 66 0.07 -12.35 -11.69
C LEU A 66 -0.36 -10.88 -11.81
N THR A 67 -0.95 -10.30 -10.76
CA THR A 67 -1.42 -8.91 -10.75
C THR A 67 -0.33 -7.90 -11.18
N PRO A 68 0.94 -8.03 -10.76
CA PRO A 68 2.01 -7.13 -11.22
C PRO A 68 2.21 -7.14 -12.74
N LEU A 69 1.99 -8.29 -13.40
CA LEU A 69 2.12 -8.40 -14.85
C LEU A 69 1.00 -7.63 -15.56
N GLY A 70 -0.23 -7.69 -15.05
CA GLY A 70 -1.34 -6.90 -15.57
C GLY A 70 -1.10 -5.40 -15.45
N LEU A 71 -0.55 -4.95 -14.32
CA LEU A 71 -0.20 -3.55 -14.10
C LEU A 71 0.93 -3.07 -15.03
N ASN A 72 1.86 -3.95 -15.42
CA ASN A 72 2.87 -3.61 -16.42
C ASN A 72 2.23 -3.26 -17.77
N SER A 73 1.28 -4.07 -18.24
CA SER A 73 0.58 -3.84 -19.50
C SER A 73 -0.30 -2.58 -19.46
N ALA A 74 -0.79 -2.21 -18.28
CA ALA A 74 -1.49 -0.96 -18.05
C ALA A 74 -0.56 0.27 -18.04
N GLY A 75 0.75 0.11 -18.14
CA GLY A 75 1.69 1.23 -18.12
C GLY A 75 1.70 2.00 -16.80
N VAL A 76 1.49 1.29 -15.68
CA VAL A 76 1.63 1.89 -14.34
C VAL A 76 3.08 2.36 -14.18
N ASP A 77 3.26 3.57 -13.63
CA ASP A 77 4.58 4.11 -13.30
C ASP A 77 4.93 3.85 -11.84
N VAL A 78 3.96 4.08 -10.94
CA VAL A 78 4.11 3.92 -9.49
C VAL A 78 2.87 3.25 -8.92
N ALA A 79 3.07 2.24 -8.08
CA ALA A 79 2.03 1.60 -7.29
C ALA A 79 2.33 1.80 -5.80
N PHE A 80 1.35 2.30 -5.06
CA PHE A 80 1.40 2.43 -3.62
C PHE A 80 0.45 1.44 -2.96
N SER A 81 0.97 0.61 -2.06
CA SER A 81 0.15 -0.31 -1.26
C SER A 81 0.36 -0.01 0.22
N PRO A 82 -0.62 0.55 0.94
CA PRO A 82 -0.49 0.88 2.37
C PRO A 82 -0.23 -0.32 3.29
N ALA A 83 -0.37 -1.54 2.77
CA ALA A 83 -0.03 -2.79 3.47
C ALA A 83 0.96 -3.65 2.66
N PRO A 84 1.73 -4.54 3.32
CA PRO A 84 2.64 -5.46 2.65
C PRO A 84 1.89 -6.71 2.19
N VAL A 85 0.92 -6.50 1.29
CA VAL A 85 0.08 -7.54 0.70
C VAL A 85 0.29 -7.69 -0.81
N TRP A 86 1.15 -6.86 -1.39
CA TRP A 86 1.36 -6.81 -2.83
C TRP A 86 2.53 -7.69 -3.28
N GLY A 87 2.29 -8.51 -4.31
CA GLY A 87 3.34 -9.27 -4.99
C GLY A 87 4.27 -8.35 -5.79
N SER A 88 5.57 -8.61 -5.80
CA SER A 88 6.55 -7.77 -6.51
C SER A 88 7.26 -8.49 -7.66
N LEU A 89 6.80 -9.69 -8.02
CA LEU A 89 7.44 -10.49 -9.05
C LEU A 89 7.13 -9.94 -10.45
N GLY A 90 8.17 -9.71 -11.26
CA GLY A 90 8.02 -9.28 -12.65
C GLY A 90 7.52 -7.85 -12.87
N ARG A 91 7.37 -7.02 -11.83
CA ARG A 91 6.92 -5.63 -11.95
C ARG A 91 7.92 -4.76 -12.73
N ARG A 92 7.42 -3.81 -13.51
CA ARG A 92 8.19 -2.79 -14.25
C ARG A 92 7.95 -1.36 -13.72
N TYR A 93 6.98 -1.19 -12.84
CA TYR A 93 6.64 0.04 -12.13
C TYR A 93 7.37 0.16 -10.80
N ALA A 94 7.47 1.37 -10.24
CA ALA A 94 7.97 1.58 -8.88
C ALA A 94 6.94 1.13 -7.84
N LEU A 95 7.36 0.41 -6.81
CA LEU A 95 6.49 -0.10 -5.75
C LEU A 95 6.86 0.54 -4.42
N VAL A 96 5.91 1.28 -3.83
CA VAL A 96 6.00 1.80 -2.46
C VAL A 96 5.06 1.00 -1.57
N MET A 97 5.58 0.46 -0.47
CA MET A 97 4.85 -0.46 0.38
C MET A 97 4.77 0.07 1.81
N GLY A 98 3.57 0.09 2.36
CA GLY A 98 3.33 0.38 3.76
C GLY A 98 3.74 -0.79 4.65
N SER A 99 4.22 -0.50 5.85
CA SER A 99 4.65 -1.52 6.81
C SER A 99 3.54 -2.03 7.73
N ALA A 100 2.36 -1.40 7.71
CA ALA A 100 1.24 -1.76 8.56
C ALA A 100 0.45 -2.94 7.99
N HIS A 101 0.01 -3.86 8.86
CA HIS A 101 -0.82 -4.99 8.46
C HIS A 101 -2.29 -4.72 8.77
N PRO A 102 -3.21 -4.93 7.81
CA PRO A 102 -4.64 -4.80 8.07
C PRO A 102 -5.08 -5.84 9.09
N LEU A 103 -6.08 -5.49 9.90
CA LEU A 103 -6.65 -6.40 10.90
C LEU A 103 -7.35 -7.57 10.19
N ALA A 104 -6.67 -8.71 10.16
CA ALA A 104 -7.10 -9.87 9.37
C ALA A 104 -8.30 -10.65 9.96
N ALA A 105 -8.99 -10.17 10.99
CA ALA A 105 -10.15 -10.85 11.58
C ALA A 105 -11.07 -9.91 12.35
N PRO A 106 -12.41 -10.17 12.37
CA PRO A 106 -13.31 -9.50 13.29
C PRO A 106 -12.87 -9.68 14.74
N ALA A 107 -12.88 -8.60 15.51
CA ALA A 107 -12.76 -8.66 16.97
C ALA A 107 -13.69 -9.76 17.53
N GLY A 108 -13.12 -10.73 18.25
CA GLY A 108 -13.86 -11.83 18.88
C GLY A 108 -13.64 -13.23 18.31
N GLN A 109 -13.08 -13.40 17.10
CA GLN A 109 -12.74 -14.73 16.59
C GLN A 109 -11.34 -15.17 17.05
N ARG A 110 -11.27 -16.22 17.90
CA ARG A 110 -9.98 -16.85 18.22
C ARG A 110 -9.35 -17.33 16.90
N PRO A 111 -8.11 -16.94 16.58
CA PRO A 111 -7.45 -17.43 15.37
C PRO A 111 -7.41 -18.95 15.44
N SER A 112 -7.86 -19.60 14.36
CA SER A 112 -7.78 -21.06 14.23
C SER A 112 -6.34 -21.52 14.47
N VAL A 113 -6.16 -22.77 14.93
CA VAL A 113 -4.82 -23.35 15.15
C VAL A 113 -3.95 -23.19 13.91
N GLY A 114 -4.52 -23.40 12.71
CA GLY A 114 -3.85 -23.15 11.43
C GLY A 114 -3.42 -21.70 11.23
N ARG A 115 -4.28 -20.71 11.54
CA ARG A 115 -3.91 -19.28 11.47
C ARG A 115 -2.77 -18.94 12.42
N ARG A 116 -2.66 -19.57 13.59
CA ARG A 116 -1.52 -19.40 14.51
C ARG A 116 -0.24 -20.02 13.96
N LEU A 117 -0.33 -21.24 13.42
CA LEU A 117 0.82 -21.95 12.85
C LEU A 117 1.41 -21.22 11.64
N LEU A 118 0.58 -20.53 10.86
CA LEU A 118 1.02 -19.77 9.69
C LEU A 118 1.57 -18.36 10.02
N ARG A 119 1.46 -17.90 11.27
CA ARG A 119 1.95 -16.57 11.68
C ARG A 119 3.42 -16.31 11.32
N PRO A 120 4.39 -17.18 11.65
CA PRO A 120 5.79 -16.94 11.29
C PRO A 120 5.98 -16.87 9.77
N LEU A 121 5.30 -17.75 9.01
CA LEU A 121 5.37 -17.72 7.55
C LEU A 121 4.83 -16.40 6.98
N ARG A 122 3.70 -15.90 7.50
CA ARG A 122 3.13 -14.62 7.11
C ARG A 122 4.07 -13.44 7.41
N ARG A 123 4.74 -13.44 8.56
CA ARG A 123 5.76 -12.41 8.88
C ARG A 123 6.94 -12.46 7.92
N LEU A 124 7.42 -13.67 7.59
CA LEU A 124 8.52 -13.83 6.65
C LEU A 124 8.13 -13.37 5.23
N ALA A 125 6.91 -13.69 4.81
CA ALA A 125 6.36 -13.22 3.54
C ALA A 125 6.28 -11.69 3.49
N ALA A 126 5.74 -11.06 4.54
CA ALA A 126 5.65 -9.61 4.66
C ALA A 126 7.04 -8.93 4.60
N ARG A 127 8.04 -9.46 5.33
CA ARG A 127 9.41 -8.95 5.28
C ARG A 127 10.02 -9.10 3.88
N THR A 128 9.76 -10.22 3.22
CA THR A 128 10.22 -10.43 1.83
C THR A 128 9.57 -9.44 0.87
N MET A 129 8.28 -9.14 1.03
CA MET A 129 7.57 -8.15 0.23
C MET A 129 8.14 -6.75 0.45
N LEU A 130 8.36 -6.33 1.70
CA LEU A 130 8.97 -5.04 2.04
C LEU A 130 10.37 -4.89 1.42
N ARG A 131 11.24 -5.90 1.52
CA ARG A 131 12.58 -5.88 0.90
C ARG A 131 12.56 -5.72 -0.62
N ARG A 132 11.48 -6.16 -1.27
CA ARG A 132 11.33 -6.10 -2.73
C ARG A 132 10.63 -4.82 -3.21
N ALA A 133 10.09 -4.01 -2.30
CA ALA A 133 9.62 -2.67 -2.63
C ALA A 133 10.82 -1.75 -2.95
N ASP A 134 10.58 -0.69 -3.74
CA ASP A 134 11.62 0.31 -3.97
C ASP A 134 11.77 1.23 -2.77
N ALA A 135 10.65 1.53 -2.09
CA ALA A 135 10.62 2.30 -0.85
C ALA A 135 9.55 1.78 0.10
N VAL A 136 9.71 2.09 1.39
CA VAL A 136 8.75 1.72 2.45
C VAL A 136 8.15 2.98 3.07
N ALA A 137 6.83 2.98 3.22
CA ALA A 137 6.10 4.02 3.94
C ALA A 137 5.74 3.48 5.35
N ALA A 138 6.33 4.05 6.39
CA ALA A 138 6.05 3.65 7.76
C ALA A 138 5.04 4.62 8.37
N ILE A 139 3.78 4.18 8.51
CA ILE A 139 2.74 4.93 9.23
C ILE A 139 2.97 4.74 10.73
N ALA A 140 2.90 5.82 11.52
CA ALA A 140 3.26 5.82 12.94
C ALA A 140 2.48 4.79 13.80
N GLN A 141 3.11 4.36 14.90
CA GLN A 141 2.71 3.32 15.88
C GLN A 141 2.61 1.85 15.40
N ALA A 142 2.08 1.55 14.22
CA ALA A 142 1.92 0.17 13.75
C ALA A 142 2.87 -0.18 12.59
N GLY A 143 4.02 -0.74 12.91
CA GLY A 143 4.94 -1.28 11.90
C GLY A 143 6.24 -0.49 11.70
N GLN A 144 6.58 0.44 12.59
CA GLN A 144 7.89 1.11 12.54
C GLN A 144 9.05 0.16 12.84
N ARG A 145 8.87 -0.75 13.80
CA ARG A 145 9.83 -1.85 14.06
C ARG A 145 9.91 -2.81 12.87
N ASP A 146 8.78 -3.08 12.23
CA ASP A 146 8.72 -3.98 11.06
C ASP A 146 9.27 -3.32 9.79
N ALA A 147 9.16 -1.99 9.64
CA ALA A 147 9.81 -1.22 8.58
C ALA A 147 11.34 -1.25 8.76
N VAL A 148 11.84 -0.99 9.97
CA VAL A 148 13.29 -1.00 10.23
C VAL A 148 13.90 -2.40 10.07
N THR A 149 13.19 -3.45 10.50
CA THR A 149 13.72 -4.83 10.43
C THR A 149 13.37 -5.57 9.13
N GLY A 150 12.37 -5.08 8.39
CA GLY A 150 11.85 -5.67 7.16
C GLY A 150 12.39 -5.04 5.87
N THR A 151 13.11 -3.93 5.96
CA THR A 151 13.73 -3.27 4.80
C THR A 151 15.09 -3.87 4.44
N ARG A 152 15.56 -3.60 3.23
CA ARG A 152 16.94 -3.89 2.79
C ARG A 152 17.86 -2.70 3.05
N ALA A 153 19.17 -2.93 3.18
CA ALA A 153 20.14 -1.85 3.37
C ALA A 153 20.06 -0.82 2.22
N GLY A 154 20.06 0.47 2.57
CA GLY A 154 19.93 1.57 1.62
C GLY A 154 18.54 1.76 1.01
N GLN A 155 17.52 1.04 1.47
CA GLN A 155 16.14 1.25 1.02
C GLN A 155 15.57 2.55 1.61
N PRO A 156 14.99 3.45 0.79
CA PRO A 156 14.28 4.62 1.29
C PRO A 156 13.12 4.23 2.20
N VAL A 157 13.06 4.85 3.38
CA VAL A 157 11.93 4.71 4.32
C VAL A 157 11.40 6.10 4.61
N VAL A 158 10.16 6.36 4.20
CA VAL A 158 9.44 7.60 4.54
C VAL A 158 8.57 7.32 5.74
N ARG A 159 8.67 8.16 6.76
CA ARG A 159 7.87 8.05 7.96
C ARG A 159 6.68 9.00 7.84
N LEU A 160 5.47 8.44 7.89
CA LEU A 160 4.23 9.19 7.85
C LEU A 160 3.73 9.34 9.28
N GLU A 161 3.73 10.58 9.78
CA GLU A 161 3.30 10.95 11.13
C GLU A 161 2.07 11.86 11.04
N PRO A 162 0.87 11.31 10.75
CA PRO A 162 -0.36 12.10 10.81
C PRO A 162 -0.64 12.53 12.26
N ARG A 163 -1.39 13.62 12.45
CA ARG A 163 -1.84 14.03 13.79
C ARG A 163 -2.81 13.02 14.38
N ASP A 164 -3.70 12.49 13.54
CA ASP A 164 -4.63 11.42 13.87
C ASP A 164 -4.59 10.33 12.78
N ILE A 165 -4.10 9.14 13.13
CA ILE A 165 -4.00 7.99 12.23
C ILE A 165 -5.36 7.36 11.89
N GLU A 166 -6.36 7.56 12.75
CA GLU A 166 -7.71 7.05 12.55
C GLU A 166 -8.59 8.03 11.78
N SER A 167 -8.11 9.26 11.58
CA SER A 167 -8.80 10.25 10.78
C SER A 167 -8.91 9.79 9.33
N ILE A 168 -10.11 9.95 8.79
CA ILE A 168 -10.42 9.74 7.37
C ILE A 168 -10.45 11.06 6.59
N ASP A 169 -10.23 12.19 7.28
CA ASP A 169 -10.21 13.52 6.70
C ASP A 169 -8.93 13.73 5.88
N PRO A 170 -9.03 14.00 4.57
CA PRO A 170 -7.87 14.28 3.72
C PRO A 170 -6.95 15.39 4.26
N GLU A 171 -7.48 16.39 4.97
CA GLU A 171 -6.68 17.50 5.48
C GLU A 171 -5.62 17.03 6.51
N GLU A 172 -5.97 16.07 7.36
CA GLU A 172 -5.06 15.47 8.34
C GLU A 172 -3.93 14.65 7.67
N TRP A 173 -4.13 14.26 6.42
CA TRP A 173 -3.18 13.50 5.61
C TRP A 173 -2.42 14.35 4.59
N SER A 174 -2.63 15.66 4.58
CA SER A 174 -2.05 16.61 3.63
C SER A 174 -0.51 16.56 3.58
N GLU A 175 0.15 16.61 4.73
CA GLU A 175 1.62 16.51 4.85
C GLU A 175 2.14 15.10 4.51
N PRO A 176 1.61 14.00 5.09
CA PRO A 176 1.95 12.64 4.64
C PRO A 176 1.80 12.40 3.13
N ALA A 177 0.75 12.96 2.51
CA ALA A 177 0.53 12.85 1.08
C ALA A 177 1.58 13.62 0.28
N GLU A 178 2.02 14.79 0.73
CA GLU A 178 3.11 15.55 0.10
C GLU A 178 4.45 14.79 0.16
N GLN A 179 4.76 14.18 1.30
CA GLN A 179 5.96 13.34 1.46
C GLN A 179 5.92 12.13 0.52
N LEU A 180 4.76 11.45 0.43
CA LEU A 180 4.57 10.33 -0.50
C LEU A 180 4.68 10.77 -1.96
N MET A 181 4.06 11.88 -2.35
CA MET A 181 4.13 12.39 -3.72
C MET A 181 5.57 12.73 -4.11
N SER A 182 6.32 13.37 -3.21
CA SER A 182 7.75 13.67 -3.42
C SER A 182 8.56 12.39 -3.65
N LEU A 183 8.32 11.35 -2.85
CA LEU A 183 8.92 10.03 -3.03
C LEU A 183 8.53 9.40 -4.37
N PHE A 184 7.24 9.44 -4.75
CA PHE A 184 6.76 8.86 -6.00
C PHE A 184 7.41 9.52 -7.22
N TYR A 185 7.52 10.85 -7.23
CA TYR A 185 8.19 11.57 -8.31
C TYR A 185 9.69 11.27 -8.38
N ALA A 186 10.37 11.14 -7.24
CA ALA A 186 11.77 10.76 -7.20
C ALA A 186 11.98 9.37 -7.84
N LEU A 187 11.20 8.37 -7.39
CA LEU A 187 11.26 7.01 -7.93
C LEU A 187 10.92 6.95 -9.43
N HIS A 188 9.90 7.70 -9.85
CA HIS A 188 9.53 7.77 -11.27
C HIS A 188 10.67 8.35 -12.13
N ARG A 189 11.30 9.43 -11.67
CA ARG A 189 12.42 10.07 -12.37
C ARG A 189 13.62 9.14 -12.48
N GLU A 190 14.02 8.50 -11.38
CA GLU A 190 15.14 7.55 -11.35
C GLU A 190 14.94 6.41 -12.35
N ARG A 191 13.74 5.81 -12.38
CA ARG A 191 13.43 4.71 -13.30
C ARG A 191 13.42 5.15 -14.76
N ARG A 192 12.91 6.35 -15.06
CA ARG A 192 12.95 6.89 -16.42
C ARG A 192 14.38 7.14 -16.90
N SER A 193 15.23 7.71 -16.05
CA SER A 193 16.64 7.93 -16.36
C SER A 193 17.40 6.61 -16.63
N ALA A 194 17.13 5.58 -15.82
CA ALA A 194 17.71 4.26 -16.02
C ALA A 194 17.26 3.60 -17.34
N ALA A 195 16.00 3.81 -17.76
CA ALA A 195 15.47 3.28 -19.00
C ALA A 195 16.01 4.00 -20.25
N SER A 196 16.43 5.27 -20.14
CA SER A 196 17.04 6.01 -21.25
C SER A 196 18.55 5.76 -21.44
N ALA A 197 19.20 5.12 -20.47
CA ALA A 197 20.65 4.92 -20.44
C ALA A 197 21.11 3.54 -20.93
N GLY A 198 20.19 2.61 -21.22
CA GLY A 198 20.46 1.26 -21.72
C GLY A 198 19.82 1.03 -23.07
#